data_AF-A0A9D6UUG7-F1
#
_entry.id   AF-A0A9D6UUG7-F1
#
_cell.length_a   1.000
_cell.length_b   1.000
_cell.length_c   1.000
_cell.angle_alpha   90.00
_cell.angle_beta   90.00
_cell.angle_gamma   90.00
#
_symmetry.space_group_name_H-M   'P 1'
#
loop_
_entity.id
_entity.type
_entity.pdbx_description
1 polymer ?
#
loop_
_entity_poly.entity_id
_entity_poly.type
_entity_poly.pdbx_seq_one_letter_code
_entity_poly.pdbx_strand_id
1 'polypeptide(L)'
;MFELIFVLTCLVLVIGIAACLLSLFRGRMDQARRRLRLPAAVAGAYLLILVLSSLVIPRQVFAIGEARCLDDWCITVTSAKWNETGSGRRVVVGISLSNRGRGRPMGERGTVGYLIEASNRRHYPVPLPTDIPYAT
;
A
#
# COMPACT_ATOMS: atom_id res chain seq x y z
N MET A 1 -3.51 -3.73 12.55
CA MET A 1 -3.61 -5.21 12.63
C MET A 1 -2.60 -5.91 11.71
N PHE A 2 -2.38 -5.44 10.48
CA PHE A 2 -1.37 -6.01 9.57
C PHE A 2 0.05 -6.04 10.16
N GLU A 3 0.46 -4.98 10.86
CA GLU A 3 1.76 -4.90 11.53
C GLU A 3 2.07 -6.10 12.42
N LEU A 4 1.17 -6.46 13.36
CA LEU A 4 1.39 -7.57 14.28
C LEU A 4 1.52 -8.93 13.59
N ILE A 5 0.72 -9.17 12.55
CA ILE A 5 0.79 -10.44 11.80
C ILE A 5 2.08 -10.49 10.97
N PHE A 6 2.51 -9.35 10.41
CA PHE A 6 3.79 -9.21 9.74
C PHE A 6 4.95 -9.50 10.71
N VAL A 7 4.94 -8.90 11.90
CA VAL A 7 6.00 -9.11 12.92
C VAL A 7 6.05 -10.58 13.34
N LEU A 8 4.88 -11.19 13.57
CA LEU A 8 4.78 -12.61 13.98
C LEU A 8 5.29 -13.55 12.87
N THR A 9 5.00 -13.23 11.61
CA THR A 9 5.51 -13.99 10.46
C THR A 9 7.02 -13.85 10.34
N CYS A 10 7.57 -12.64 10.46
CA CYS A 10 9.01 -12.39 10.49
C CYS A 10 9.67 -13.18 11.62
N LEU A 11 9.09 -13.19 12.82
CA LEU A 11 9.62 -13.93 13.97
C LEU A 11 9.67 -15.44 13.69
N VAL A 12 8.61 -16.02 13.12
CA VAL A 12 8.57 -17.45 12.77
C VAL A 12 9.59 -17.79 11.69
N LEU A 13 9.79 -16.91 10.70
CA LEU A 13 10.83 -17.06 9.67
C LEU A 13 12.23 -17.04 10.28
N VAL A 14 12.54 -16.06 11.15
CA VAL A 14 13.83 -15.95 11.82
C VAL A 14 14.11 -17.16 12.70
N ILE A 15 13.13 -17.61 13.49
CA ILE A 15 13.25 -18.81 14.33
C ILE A 15 13.46 -20.07 13.45
N GLY A 16 12.73 -20.17 12.33
CA GLY A 16 12.87 -21.27 11.37
C GLY A 16 14.25 -21.34 10.73
N ILE A 17 14.80 -20.19 10.34
CA ILE A 17 16.16 -20.07 9.78
C ILE A 17 17.20 -20.42 10.85
N ALA A 18 17.08 -19.88 12.06
CA ALA A 18 17.97 -20.19 13.18
C ALA A 18 17.96 -21.68 13.52
N ALA A 19 16.78 -22.31 13.57
CA ALA A 19 16.64 -23.75 13.79
C ALA A 19 17.25 -24.58 12.64
N CYS A 20 17.12 -24.13 11.39
CA CYS A 20 17.71 -24.77 10.22
C CYS A 20 19.24 -24.71 10.27
N LEU A 21 19.81 -23.53 10.53
CA LEU A 21 21.25 -23.34 10.71
C LEU A 21 21.79 -24.21 11.85
N LEU A 22 21.14 -24.20 13.02
CA LEU A 22 21.51 -25.05 14.16
C LEU A 22 21.43 -26.55 13.86
N SER A 23 20.51 -26.98 12.98
CA SER A 23 20.40 -28.37 12.55
C SER A 23 21.46 -28.79 11.52
N LEU A 24 21.85 -27.84 10.65
CA LEU A 24 22.94 -28.00 9.68
C LEU A 24 24.28 -28.15 10.40
N PHE A 25 24.54 -27.29 11.39
CA PHE A 25 25.72 -27.39 12.26
C PHE A 25 25.76 -28.70 13.09
N ARG A 26 24.61 -29.35 13.32
CA ARG A 26 24.51 -30.61 14.08
C ARG A 26 24.45 -31.86 13.20
N GLY A 27 24.54 -31.74 11.86
CA GLY A 27 24.61 -32.87 10.92
C GLY A 27 23.35 -33.74 10.82
N ARG A 28 22.18 -33.27 11.29
CA ARG A 28 20.93 -34.06 11.35
C ARG A 28 19.92 -33.64 10.27
N MET A 29 20.21 -34.02 9.02
CA MET A 29 19.41 -33.68 7.82
C MET A 29 17.94 -34.15 7.89
N ASP A 30 17.68 -35.33 8.48
CA ASP A 30 16.31 -35.85 8.58
C ASP A 30 15.45 -35.11 9.62
N GLN A 31 16.05 -34.61 10.70
CA GLN A 31 15.35 -33.78 11.69
C GLN A 31 15.14 -32.35 11.19
N ALA A 32 16.01 -31.84 10.31
CA ALA A 32 15.90 -30.52 9.69
C ALA A 32 14.60 -30.40 8.87
N ARG A 33 14.26 -31.42 8.05
CA ARG A 33 13.01 -31.42 7.27
C ARG A 33 11.75 -31.38 8.13
N ARG A 34 11.71 -32.12 9.24
CA ARG A 34 10.55 -32.07 10.17
C ARG A 34 10.41 -30.70 10.82
N ARG A 35 11.52 -30.08 11.20
CA ARG A 35 11.52 -28.74 11.81
C ARG A 35 11.21 -27.63 10.82
N LEU A 36 11.47 -27.82 9.52
CA LEU A 36 11.12 -26.84 8.48
C LEU A 36 9.64 -26.85 8.07
N ARG A 37 8.94 -27.96 8.29
CA ARG A 37 7.53 -28.10 7.89
C ARG A 37 6.61 -27.13 8.62
N LEU A 38 6.82 -26.94 9.92
CA LEU A 38 6.00 -26.03 10.72
C LEU A 38 6.16 -24.56 10.30
N PRO A 39 7.37 -23.98 10.21
CA PRO A 39 7.54 -22.61 9.74
C PRO A 39 7.10 -22.45 8.27
N ALA A 40 7.33 -23.43 7.41
CA ALA A 40 6.84 -23.40 6.03
C ALA A 40 5.30 -23.40 5.96
N ALA A 41 4.62 -24.20 6.80
CA ALA A 41 3.16 -24.23 6.88
C ALA A 41 2.61 -22.91 7.42
N VAL A 42 3.24 -22.31 8.44
CA VAL A 42 2.84 -21.00 8.98
C VAL A 42 3.04 -19.90 7.94
N ALA A 43 4.18 -19.89 7.23
CA ALA A 43 4.43 -18.93 6.15
C ALA A 43 3.42 -19.09 5.00
N GLY A 44 3.10 -20.33 4.61
CA GLY A 44 2.09 -20.63 3.60
C GLY A 44 0.69 -20.16 4.02
N ALA A 45 0.29 -20.43 5.27
CA ALA A 45 -0.98 -19.96 5.81
C ALA A 45 -1.06 -18.43 5.85
N TYR A 46 0.03 -17.75 6.25
CA TYR A 46 0.10 -16.28 6.24
C TYR A 46 -0.05 -15.70 4.83
N LEU A 47 0.69 -16.24 3.84
CA LEU A 47 0.56 -15.82 2.44
C LEU A 47 -0.86 -16.03 1.91
N LEU A 48 -1.50 -17.15 2.25
CA LEU A 48 -2.88 -17.42 1.88
C LEU A 48 -3.83 -16.36 2.46
N ILE A 49 -3.69 -16.03 3.75
CA ILE A 49 -4.51 -14.99 4.41
C ILE A 49 -4.29 -13.63 3.74
N LEU A 50 -3.04 -13.27 3.40
CA LEU A 50 -2.74 -12.02 2.70
C LEU A 50 -3.43 -11.96 1.33
N VAL A 51 -3.30 -13.02 0.53
CA VAL A 51 -3.93 -13.10 -0.80
C VAL A 51 -5.45 -12.98 -0.69
N LEU A 52 -6.06 -13.74 0.22
CA LEU A 52 -7.50 -13.68 0.46
C LEU A 52 -7.92 -12.28 0.93
N SER A 53 -7.19 -11.67 1.85
CA SER A 53 -7.50 -10.31 2.31
C SER A 53 -7.39 -9.29 1.18
N SER A 54 -6.38 -9.40 0.31
CA SER A 54 -6.19 -8.51 -0.84
C SER A 54 -7.33 -8.64 -1.87
N LEU A 55 -7.85 -9.85 -2.05
CA LEU A 55 -8.99 -10.12 -2.94
C LEU A 55 -10.32 -9.67 -2.34
N VAL A 56 -10.46 -9.76 -1.02
CA VAL A 56 -11.73 -9.48 -0.32
C VAL A 56 -11.88 -8.01 0.02
N ILE A 57 -10.79 -7.28 0.31
CA ILE A 57 -10.87 -5.85 0.69
C ILE A 57 -11.32 -5.04 -0.53
N PRO A 58 -12.54 -4.50 -0.52
CA PRO A 58 -13.06 -3.74 -1.64
C PRO A 58 -12.30 -2.41 -1.76
N ARG A 59 -12.19 -1.89 -2.99
CA ARG A 59 -11.74 -0.53 -3.21
C ARG A 59 -12.65 0.42 -2.44
N GLN A 60 -12.08 1.16 -1.50
CA GLN A 60 -12.84 2.15 -0.74
C GLN A 60 -13.06 3.37 -1.62
N VAL A 61 -14.33 3.75 -1.82
CA VAL A 61 -14.74 4.97 -2.51
C VAL A 61 -15.07 6.00 -1.44
N PHE A 62 -14.43 7.17 -1.52
CA PHE A 62 -14.64 8.26 -0.58
C PHE A 62 -15.30 9.44 -1.26
N ALA A 63 -16.12 10.16 -0.51
CA ALA A 63 -16.73 11.38 -1.01
C ALA A 63 -15.70 12.52 -1.10
N ILE A 64 -15.94 13.47 -2.00
CA ILE A 64 -15.15 14.71 -2.07
C ILE A 64 -15.33 15.47 -0.76
N GLY A 65 -14.22 15.91 -0.16
CA GLY A 65 -14.17 16.58 1.14
C GLY A 65 -13.93 15.64 2.33
N GLU A 66 -13.99 14.33 2.16
CA GLU A 66 -13.66 13.38 3.23
C GLU A 66 -12.14 13.24 3.38
N ALA A 67 -11.64 13.56 4.58
CA ALA A 67 -10.25 13.36 4.94
C ALA A 67 -10.00 11.89 5.31
N ARG A 68 -9.02 11.26 4.67
CA ARG A 68 -8.56 9.90 5.00
C ARG A 68 -7.16 9.97 5.57
N CYS A 69 -7.02 9.54 6.81
CA CYS A 69 -5.74 9.49 7.49
C CYS A 69 -5.14 8.09 7.42
N LEU A 70 -3.89 8.02 6.97
CA LEU A 70 -3.05 6.84 7.01
C LEU A 70 -1.80 7.20 7.82
N ASP A 71 -1.62 6.52 8.95
CA ASP A 71 -0.60 6.86 9.96
C ASP A 71 -0.62 8.35 10.35
N ASP A 72 0.44 9.09 10.02
CA ASP A 72 0.65 10.48 10.41
C ASP A 72 0.21 11.50 9.36
N TRP A 73 -0.34 11.06 8.23
CA TRP A 73 -0.76 11.95 7.14
C TRP A 73 -2.21 11.71 6.75
N CYS A 74 -2.89 12.78 6.35
CA CYS A 74 -4.26 12.75 5.89
C CYS A 74 -4.34 13.33 4.48
N ILE A 75 -5.00 12.60 3.58
CA ILE A 75 -5.31 13.00 2.21
C ILE A 75 -6.79 13.35 2.10
N THR A 76 -7.09 14.45 1.43
CA THR A 76 -8.47 14.89 1.15
C THR A 76 -8.58 15.27 -0.31
N VAL A 77 -9.56 14.73 -1.02
CA VAL A 77 -9.93 15.24 -2.34
C VAL A 77 -10.81 16.46 -2.12
N THR A 78 -10.32 17.65 -2.44
CA THR A 78 -11.02 18.92 -2.17
C THR A 78 -11.98 19.30 -3.29
N SER A 79 -11.69 18.90 -4.52
CA SER A 79 -12.56 19.16 -5.66
C SER A 79 -12.29 18.20 -6.82
N ALA A 80 -13.32 17.95 -7.63
CA ALA A 80 -13.17 17.34 -8.95
C ALA A 80 -14.07 18.13 -9.90
N LYS A 81 -13.47 18.89 -10.82
CA LYS A 81 -14.21 19.73 -11.77
C LYS A 81 -13.82 19.37 -13.19
N TRP A 82 -14.84 19.18 -14.02
CA TRP A 82 -14.64 19.11 -15.46
C TRP A 82 -14.32 20.52 -15.95
N ASN A 83 -13.22 20.65 -16.68
CA ASN A 83 -12.87 21.87 -17.37
C ASN A 83 -12.95 21.62 -18.88
N GLU A 84 -13.86 22.33 -19.54
CA GLU A 84 -14.10 22.25 -20.98
C GLU A 84 -13.29 23.32 -21.73
N THR A 85 -12.04 23.56 -21.31
CA THR A 85 -11.18 24.53 -21.99
C THR A 85 -10.50 23.87 -23.21
N GLY A 86 -11.00 24.19 -24.42
CA GLY A 86 -10.42 23.76 -25.70
C GLY A 86 -10.97 22.44 -26.25
N SER A 87 -10.29 21.85 -27.24
CA SER A 87 -10.71 20.66 -28.00
C SER A 87 -10.69 19.33 -27.24
N GLY A 88 -10.74 19.35 -25.90
CA GLY A 88 -10.66 18.14 -25.09
C GLY A 88 -11.28 18.30 -23.71
N ARG A 89 -11.96 17.26 -23.25
CA ARG A 89 -12.58 17.18 -21.93
C ARG A 89 -11.49 16.92 -20.88
N ARG A 90 -11.29 17.83 -19.92
CA ARG A 90 -10.28 17.69 -18.85
C ARG A 90 -10.95 17.59 -17.49
N VAL A 91 -10.35 16.86 -16.57
CA VAL A 91 -10.73 16.87 -15.14
C VAL A 91 -9.60 17.50 -14.37
N VAL A 92 -9.91 18.54 -13.60
CA VAL A 92 -9.01 19.10 -12.59
C VAL A 92 -9.44 18.54 -11.25
N VAL A 93 -8.54 17.81 -10.59
CA VAL A 93 -8.77 17.22 -9.26
C VAL A 93 -7.89 17.97 -8.26
N GLY A 94 -8.52 18.61 -7.28
CA GLY A 94 -7.83 19.21 -6.15
C GLY A 94 -7.61 18.15 -5.07
N ILE A 95 -6.37 18.01 -4.63
CA ILE A 95 -5.97 17.12 -3.53
C ILE A 95 -5.31 17.99 -2.47
N SER A 96 -5.49 17.65 -1.21
CA SER A 96 -4.80 18.28 -0.08
C SER A 96 -4.18 17.20 0.80
N LEU A 97 -2.87 17.30 1.01
CA LEU A 97 -2.12 16.49 1.98
C LEU A 97 -1.82 17.31 3.23
N SER A 98 -2.11 16.75 4.40
CA SER A 98 -1.80 17.33 5.70
C SER A 98 -1.11 16.31 6.59
N ASN A 99 -0.16 16.73 7.42
CA ASN A 99 0.42 15.87 8.45
C ASN A 99 -0.29 16.09 9.79
N ARG A 100 -0.90 15.04 10.33
CA ARG A 100 -1.62 15.06 11.60
C ARG A 100 -0.68 15.26 12.79
N GLY A 101 0.52 14.68 12.75
CA GLY A 101 1.52 14.78 13.82
C GLY A 101 2.19 16.15 13.95
N ARG A 102 2.18 16.98 12.89
CA ARG A 102 2.80 18.32 12.89
C ARG A 102 1.85 19.48 12.60
N GLY A 103 0.58 19.21 12.26
CA GLY A 103 -0.40 20.24 11.91
C GLY A 103 0.03 21.12 10.71
N ARG A 104 0.94 20.63 9.86
CA ARG A 104 1.52 21.36 8.73
C ARG A 104 1.15 20.69 7.41
N PRO A 105 0.87 21.47 6.35
CA PRO A 105 0.77 20.93 5.00
C PRO A 105 2.11 20.31 4.60
N MET A 106 2.07 19.10 4.04
CA MET A 106 3.26 18.40 3.52
C MET A 106 3.23 18.42 2.00
N GLY A 107 4.41 18.56 1.38
CA GLY A 107 4.56 18.43 -0.06
C GLY A 107 4.23 17.01 -0.53
N GLU A 108 3.56 16.91 -1.67
CA GLU A 108 3.03 15.69 -2.29
C GLU A 108 4.15 14.82 -2.91
N ARG A 109 5.18 14.45 -2.12
CA ARG A 109 6.28 13.63 -2.63
C ARG A 109 5.78 12.23 -3.01
N GLY A 110 5.83 11.89 -4.30
CA GLY A 110 5.53 10.56 -4.82
C GLY A 110 4.05 10.17 -4.92
N THR A 111 3.11 11.11 -4.72
CA THR A 111 1.68 10.80 -4.90
C THR A 111 1.33 10.81 -6.38
N VAL A 112 0.85 9.68 -6.91
CA VAL A 112 0.40 9.58 -8.31
C VAL A 112 -1.10 9.34 -8.36
N GLY A 113 -1.85 10.36 -8.79
CA GLY A 113 -3.27 10.23 -9.11
C GLY A 113 -3.48 9.68 -10.51
N TYR A 114 -4.63 9.04 -10.75
CA TYR A 114 -5.06 8.64 -12.08
C TYR A 114 -6.58 8.64 -12.15
N LEU A 115 -7.14 8.93 -13.33
CA LEU A 115 -8.57 8.88 -13.57
C LEU A 115 -8.94 7.50 -14.13
N ILE A 116 -10.03 6.92 -13.65
CA ILE A 116 -10.65 5.73 -14.24
C ILE A 116 -12.04 6.14 -14.74
N GLU A 117 -12.29 5.95 -16.03
CA GLU A 117 -13.62 6.15 -16.59
C GLU A 117 -14.56 4.97 -16.32
N ALA A 118 -15.86 5.14 -16.53
CA ALA A 118 -16.86 4.07 -16.41
C ALA A 118 -16.54 2.85 -17.32
N SER A 119 -15.81 3.06 -18.41
CA SER A 119 -15.27 2.03 -19.31
C SER A 119 -14.08 1.24 -18.71
N ASN A 120 -13.70 1.51 -17.45
CA ASN A 120 -12.52 1.00 -16.76
C ASN A 120 -11.19 1.40 -17.44
N ARG A 121 -11.20 2.46 -18.25
CA ARG A 121 -10.00 2.99 -18.91
C ARG A 121 -9.24 3.92 -17.97
N ARG A 122 -7.93 3.72 -17.85
CA ARG A 122 -7.03 4.49 -16.98
C ARG A 122 -6.38 5.63 -17.75
N HIS A 123 -6.44 6.84 -17.18
CA HIS A 123 -5.80 8.04 -17.71
C HIS A 123 -4.83 8.61 -16.68
N TYR A 124 -3.59 8.82 -17.10
CA TYR A 124 -2.56 9.45 -16.28
C TYR A 124 -2.65 10.98 -16.39
N PRO A 125 -2.34 11.71 -15.31
CA PRO A 125 -2.30 13.15 -15.33
C PRO A 125 -1.22 13.64 -16.28
N VAL A 126 -1.54 14.65 -17.08
CA VAL A 126 -0.59 15.37 -17.92
C VAL A 126 -0.15 16.60 -17.13
N PRO A 127 1.12 16.71 -16.71
CA PRO A 127 1.58 17.83 -15.88
C PRO A 127 1.50 19.15 -16.67
N LEU A 128 0.92 20.17 -16.05
CA LEU A 128 0.87 21.52 -16.58
C LEU A 128 2.01 22.38 -16.03
N PRO A 129 2.46 23.42 -16.76
CA PRO A 129 3.48 24.35 -16.27
C PRO A 129 3.09 25.09 -14.98
N THR A 130 1.79 25.18 -14.69
CA THR A 130 1.23 25.80 -13.49
C THR A 130 1.07 24.84 -12.31
N ASP A 131 1.28 23.54 -12.54
CA ASP A 131 1.18 22.55 -11.48
C ASP A 131 2.38 22.66 -10.57
N ILE A 132 2.15 22.58 -9.25
CA ILE A 132 3.24 22.47 -8.29
C ILE A 132 3.88 21.10 -8.57
N PRO A 133 5.15 21.05 -9.00
CA PRO A 133 5.77 19.78 -9.36
C PRO A 133 5.75 18.85 -8.15
N TYR A 134 5.33 17.59 -8.37
CA TYR A 134 5.60 16.52 -7.43
C TYR A 134 7.10 16.52 -7.21
N ALA A 135 7.57 16.99 -6.05
CA ALA A 135 8.99 17.05 -5.78
C ALA A 135 9.54 15.62 -5.86
N THR A 136 10.33 15.37 -6.91
CA THR A 136 11.08 14.12 -7.15
C THR A 136 12.02 13.82 -6.00
#